data_AF-A0A9D5S3N3-F1
#
_entry.id   AF-A0A9D5S3N3-F1
#
_cell.length_a   1.000
_cell.length_b   1.000
_cell.length_c   1.000
_cell.angle_alpha   90.00
_cell.angle_beta   90.00
_cell.angle_gamma   90.00
#
_symmetry.space_group_name_H-M   'P 1'
#
loop_
_entity.id
_entity.type
_entity.pdbx_description
1 polymer ?
#
loop_
_entity_poly.entity_id
_entity_poly.type
_entity_poly.pdbx_seq_one_letter_code
_entity_poly.pdbx_strand_id
1 'polypeptide(L)'
;MLLWRRLERTRQLLGGQYKRFCIRNVLKQWFGFEATDDMIWEVCHRAAIDDEPQEGWNELPLPSLYPRRHRELLRAIVSVRLGISYYKIDLRALDAAYSIAFPASTPINVNKKKRISGTSRSAT
;
A
#
# COMPACT_ATOMS: atom_id res chain seq x y z
N MET A 1 -9.89 11.82 -6.55
CA MET A 1 -10.31 10.88 -5.48
C MET A 1 -9.11 10.06 -5.05
N LEU A 2 -8.78 10.09 -3.75
CA LEU A 2 -7.63 9.39 -3.17
C LEU A 2 -7.84 7.87 -3.28
N LEU A 3 -6.94 7.14 -3.95
CA LEU A 3 -6.96 5.67 -4.15
C LEU A 3 -7.28 4.89 -2.87
N TRP A 4 -6.89 5.42 -1.71
CA TRP A 4 -7.19 4.82 -0.43
C TRP A 4 -8.65 4.86 0.00
N ARG A 5 -9.35 5.98 -0.22
CA ARG A 5 -10.79 6.05 0.12
C ARG A 5 -11.57 4.99 -0.66
N ARG A 6 -11.09 4.63 -1.85
CA ARG A 6 -11.61 3.51 -2.63
C ARG A 6 -11.31 2.17 -1.94
N LEU A 7 -10.10 1.97 -1.41
CA LEU A 7 -9.69 0.75 -0.70
C LEU A 7 -10.48 0.53 0.60
N GLU A 8 -10.64 1.55 1.44
CA GLU A 8 -11.44 1.44 2.67
C GLU A 8 -12.93 1.20 2.37
N ARG A 9 -13.49 1.92 1.38
CA ARG A 9 -14.86 1.65 0.91
C ARG A 9 -15.02 0.24 0.37
N THR A 10 -14.00 -0.29 -0.30
CA THR A 10 -14.00 -1.65 -0.83
C THR A 10 -13.96 -2.66 0.31
N ARG A 11 -13.18 -2.42 1.37
CA ARG A 11 -13.19 -3.24 2.58
C ARG A 11 -14.58 -3.30 3.21
N GLN A 12 -15.20 -2.13 3.42
CA GLN A 12 -16.55 -2.04 3.98
C GLN A 12 -17.59 -2.75 3.10
N LEU A 13 -17.51 -2.54 1.78
CA LEU A 13 -18.41 -3.17 0.81
C LEU A 13 -18.25 -4.69 0.79
N LEU A 14 -17.01 -5.21 0.78
CA LEU A 14 -16.76 -6.64 0.80
C LEU A 14 -17.21 -7.27 2.13
N GLY A 15 -16.97 -6.58 3.26
CA GLY A 15 -17.50 -6.99 4.56
C GLY A 15 -19.04 -7.07 4.57
N GLY A 16 -19.73 -6.10 3.98
CA GLY A 16 -21.19 -6.13 3.83
C GLY A 16 -21.71 -7.21 2.87
N GLN A 17 -20.88 -7.68 1.94
CA GLN A 17 -21.21 -8.76 1.00
C GLN A 17 -20.78 -10.15 1.50
N TYR A 18 -20.33 -10.28 2.75
CA TYR A 18 -19.74 -11.52 3.30
C TYR A 18 -18.58 -12.07 2.46
N LYS A 19 -17.86 -11.18 1.76
CA LYS A 19 -16.69 -11.52 0.95
C LYS A 19 -15.42 -11.14 1.71
N ARG A 20 -14.41 -12.01 1.65
CA ARG A 20 -13.09 -11.74 2.22
C ARG A 20 -12.45 -10.53 1.56
N PHE A 21 -11.86 -9.64 2.37
CA PHE A 21 -11.05 -8.53 1.90
C PHE A 21 -9.65 -9.02 1.49
N CYS A 22 -9.53 -9.60 0.30
CA CYS A 22 -8.27 -10.10 -0.27
C CYS A 22 -7.95 -9.41 -1.60
N ILE A 23 -6.70 -9.50 -2.05
CA ILE A 23 -6.23 -8.84 -3.29
C ILE A 23 -7.12 -9.22 -4.48
N ARG A 24 -7.44 -10.51 -4.62
CA ARG A 24 -8.31 -11.01 -5.70
C ARG A 24 -9.67 -10.32 -5.71
N ASN A 25 -10.34 -10.22 -4.56
CA ASN A 25 -11.66 -9.60 -4.48
C ASN A 25 -11.60 -8.09 -4.65
N VAL A 26 -10.53 -7.44 -4.17
CA VAL A 26 -10.29 -6.01 -4.41
C VAL A 26 -10.14 -5.76 -5.92
N LEU A 27 -9.29 -6.53 -6.60
CA LEU A 27 -9.07 -6.40 -8.04
C LEU A 27 -10.34 -6.67 -8.85
N LYS A 28 -11.05 -7.76 -8.55
CA LYS A 28 -12.35 -8.07 -9.19
C LYS A 28 -13.38 -6.98 -8.95
N GLN A 29 -13.42 -6.38 -7.76
CA GLN A 29 -14.34 -5.29 -7.45
C GLN A 29 -13.98 -4.00 -8.20
N TRP A 30 -12.70 -3.78 -8.50
CA TRP A 30 -12.23 -2.52 -9.10
C TRP A 30 -12.20 -2.56 -10.62
N PHE A 31 -11.92 -3.72 -11.19
CA PHE A 31 -11.65 -3.91 -12.62
C PHE A 31 -12.59 -4.94 -13.27
N GLY A 32 -13.44 -5.65 -12.50
CA GLY A 32 -14.41 -6.58 -13.04
C GLY A 32 -13.74 -7.73 -13.80
N PHE A 33 -14.15 -7.93 -15.06
CA PHE A 33 -13.60 -8.94 -15.95
C PHE A 33 -12.14 -8.67 -16.37
N GLU A 34 -11.65 -7.44 -16.25
CA GLU A 34 -10.24 -7.12 -16.51
C GLU A 34 -9.29 -7.68 -15.44
N ALA A 35 -9.82 -8.05 -14.26
CA ALA A 35 -9.03 -8.70 -13.20
C ALA A 35 -8.80 -10.19 -13.50
N THR A 36 -8.04 -10.47 -14.56
CA THR A 36 -7.62 -11.82 -14.95
C THR A 36 -6.70 -12.46 -13.90
N ASP A 37 -6.57 -13.78 -13.93
CA ASP A 37 -5.66 -14.48 -13.02
C ASP A 37 -4.20 -14.03 -13.21
N ASP A 38 -3.79 -13.71 -14.44
CA ASP A 38 -2.46 -13.15 -14.73
C ASP A 38 -2.27 -11.78 -14.09
N MET A 39 -3.27 -10.89 -14.19
CA MET A 39 -3.21 -9.58 -13.52
C MET A 39 -3.12 -9.75 -12.00
N ILE A 40 -3.92 -10.66 -11.44
CA ILE A 40 -3.91 -10.93 -10.00
C ILE A 40 -2.55 -11.47 -9.57
N TRP A 41 -2.00 -12.42 -10.31
CA TRP A 41 -0.68 -13.00 -10.05
C TRP A 41 0.41 -11.94 -10.10
N GLU A 42 0.43 -11.11 -11.15
CA GLU A 42 1.45 -10.06 -11.33
C GLU A 42 1.38 -9.01 -10.21
N VAL A 43 0.17 -8.60 -9.80
CA VAL A 43 -0.02 -7.68 -8.67
C VAL A 43 0.46 -8.32 -7.37
N CYS A 44 0.14 -9.59 -7.13
CA CYS A 44 0.57 -10.35 -5.96
C CYS A 44 2.09 -10.46 -5.86
N HIS A 45 2.74 -10.76 -7.00
CA HIS A 45 4.19 -10.89 -7.10
C HIS A 45 4.91 -9.55 -6.90
N ARG A 46 4.39 -8.46 -7.48
CA ARG A 46 4.97 -7.12 -7.34
C ARG A 46 4.72 -6.45 -6.00
N ALA A 47 3.62 -6.80 -5.32
CA ALA A 47 3.28 -6.26 -4.01
C ALA A 47 4.10 -6.91 -2.86
N ALA A 48 5.16 -7.64 -3.16
CA ALA A 48 5.98 -8.33 -2.18
C ALA A 48 6.51 -7.39 -1.09
N ILE A 49 6.60 -7.90 0.14
CA ILE A 49 7.13 -7.18 1.29
C ILE A 49 8.19 -8.07 1.92
N ASP A 50 9.39 -7.51 2.11
CA ASP A 50 10.53 -8.22 2.69
C ASP A 50 10.80 -9.55 1.94
N ASP A 51 10.74 -9.46 0.60
CA ASP A 51 10.91 -10.56 -0.38
C ASP A 51 9.85 -11.67 -0.33
N GLU A 52 8.80 -11.52 0.48
CA GLU A 52 7.65 -12.44 0.47
C GLU A 52 6.54 -11.91 -0.45
N PRO A 53 6.20 -12.66 -1.53
CA PRO A 53 5.06 -12.31 -2.39
C PRO A 53 3.76 -12.41 -1.60
N GLN A 54 2.81 -11.52 -1.90
CA GLN A 54 1.50 -11.58 -1.25
C GLN A 54 0.64 -12.64 -1.92
N GLU A 55 -0.15 -13.37 -1.15
CA GLU A 55 -1.10 -14.34 -1.71
C GLU A 55 -2.44 -13.68 -2.04
N GLY A 56 -2.96 -13.97 -3.23
CA GLY A 56 -4.19 -13.35 -3.72
C GLY A 56 -5.46 -13.66 -2.93
N TRP A 57 -5.46 -14.79 -2.20
CA TRP A 57 -6.60 -15.29 -1.40
C TRP A 57 -6.51 -14.99 0.09
N ASN A 58 -5.34 -14.56 0.56
CA ASN A 58 -5.14 -14.22 1.96
C ASN A 58 -5.86 -12.93 2.30
N GLU A 59 -6.37 -12.91 3.53
CA GLU A 59 -7.05 -11.73 4.05
C GLU A 59 -6.01 -10.61 4.21
N LEU A 60 -6.29 -9.47 3.56
CA LEU A 60 -5.49 -8.29 3.73
C LEU A 60 -5.77 -7.73 5.12
N PRO A 61 -4.71 -7.37 5.87
CA PRO A 61 -4.88 -6.86 7.22
C PRO A 61 -5.54 -5.47 7.19
N LEU A 62 -5.95 -4.98 8.36
CA LEU A 62 -6.58 -3.67 8.48
C LEU A 62 -5.69 -2.56 7.88
N PRO A 63 -6.24 -1.73 6.97
CA PRO A 63 -5.46 -0.70 6.30
C PRO A 63 -4.84 0.35 7.24
N SER A 64 -5.49 0.62 8.38
CA SER A 64 -4.97 1.50 9.43
C SER A 64 -3.77 0.93 10.20
N LEU A 65 -3.69 -0.40 10.35
CA LEU A 65 -2.65 -1.06 11.14
C LEU A 65 -1.41 -1.43 10.31
N TYR A 66 -1.59 -1.68 9.01
CA TYR A 66 -0.51 -2.11 8.12
C TYR A 66 -0.30 -1.18 6.91
N PRO A 67 0.05 0.11 7.13
CA PRO A 67 0.31 1.11 6.10
C PRO A 67 1.11 0.61 4.89
N ARG A 68 2.27 0.02 5.20
CA ARG A 68 3.30 -0.37 4.24
C ARG A 68 2.74 -1.38 3.25
N ARG A 69 2.02 -2.39 3.76
CA ARG A 69 1.47 -3.48 2.94
C ARG A 69 0.46 -3.00 1.92
N HIS A 70 -0.42 -2.09 2.32
CA HIS A 70 -1.40 -1.53 1.41
C HIS A 70 -0.81 -0.52 0.44
N ARG A 71 0.25 0.20 0.83
CA ARG A 71 0.95 1.10 -0.09
C ARG A 71 1.65 0.33 -1.21
N GLU A 72 2.40 -0.72 -0.88
CA GLU A 72 3.04 -1.56 -1.90
C GLU A 72 1.99 -2.26 -2.79
N LEU A 73 0.86 -2.70 -2.22
CA LEU A 73 -0.27 -3.20 -3.02
C LEU A 73 -0.80 -2.16 -4.01
N LEU A 74 -1.08 -0.93 -3.56
CA LEU A 74 -1.55 0.14 -4.44
C LEU A 74 -0.53 0.49 -5.52
N ARG A 75 0.75 0.53 -5.16
CA ARG A 75 1.85 0.73 -6.10
C ARG A 75 1.90 -0.38 -7.15
N ALA A 76 1.77 -1.63 -6.74
CA ALA A 76 1.72 -2.77 -7.64
C ALA A 76 0.55 -2.65 -8.62
N ILE A 77 -0.66 -2.35 -8.12
CA ILE A 77 -1.86 -2.14 -8.94
C ILE A 77 -1.64 -1.06 -10.01
N VAL A 78 -1.09 0.09 -9.61
CA VAL A 78 -0.81 1.20 -10.54
C VAL A 78 0.26 0.80 -11.56
N SER A 79 1.30 0.09 -11.14
CA SER A 79 2.39 -0.37 -12.03
C SER A 79 1.87 -1.31 -13.11
N VAL A 80 1.03 -2.26 -12.73
CA VAL A 80 0.47 -3.27 -13.64
C VAL A 80 -0.54 -2.60 -14.57
N ARG A 81 -1.42 -1.74 -14.03
CA ARG A 81 -2.48 -1.12 -14.85
C ARG A 81 -1.95 -0.13 -15.88
N LEU A 82 -0.88 0.58 -15.56
CA LEU A 82 -0.27 1.57 -16.46
C LEU A 82 0.89 1.01 -17.28
N GLY A 83 1.31 -0.24 -17.04
CA GLY A 83 2.50 -0.81 -17.68
C GLY A 83 3.80 -0.07 -17.34
N ILE A 84 3.82 0.67 -16.23
CA ILE A 84 4.97 1.46 -15.79
C ILE A 84 5.79 0.61 -14.83
N SER A 85 7.13 0.73 -14.91
CA SER A 85 8.03 0.08 -13.97
C SER A 85 7.66 0.44 -12.52
N TYR A 86 7.62 -0.57 -11.65
CA TYR A 86 7.34 -0.44 -10.22
C TYR A 86 8.19 0.68 -9.57
N TYR A 87 9.47 0.77 -9.94
CA TYR A 87 10.44 1.73 -9.43
C TYR A 87 10.23 3.17 -9.91
N LYS A 88 9.50 3.37 -11.01
CA LYS A 88 9.20 4.69 -11.57
C LYS A 88 7.96 5.35 -10.95
N ILE A 89 7.22 4.62 -10.10
CA ILE A 89 6.07 5.21 -9.41
C ILE A 89 6.57 6.14 -8.31
N ASP A 90 6.10 7.38 -8.35
CA ASP A 90 6.41 8.38 -7.33
C ASP A 90 5.80 7.98 -5.99
N LEU A 91 6.64 7.36 -5.16
CA LEU A 91 6.31 6.98 -3.80
C LEU A 91 5.90 8.17 -2.94
N ARG A 92 6.46 9.37 -3.17
CA ARG A 92 6.13 10.55 -2.35
C ARG A 92 4.72 11.02 -2.62
N ALA A 93 4.28 11.03 -3.88
CA ALA A 93 2.90 11.38 -4.21
C ALA A 93 1.91 10.36 -3.60
N LEU A 94 2.28 9.07 -3.62
CA LEU A 94 1.47 7.99 -3.06
C LEU A 94 1.43 8.03 -1.52
N ASP A 95 2.55 8.36 -0.88
CA ASP A 95 2.70 8.51 0.57
C ASP A 95 2.06 9.81 1.07
N ALA A 96 2.15 10.92 0.32
CA ALA A 96 1.44 12.16 0.65
C ALA A 96 -0.07 11.97 0.60
N ALA A 97 -0.58 11.28 -0.44
CA ALA A 97 -1.99 10.88 -0.50
C ALA A 97 -2.40 9.97 0.68
N TYR A 98 -1.46 9.19 1.20
CA TYR A 98 -1.64 8.30 2.35
C TYR A 98 -1.68 9.08 3.69
N SER A 99 -0.70 9.93 3.97
CA SER A 99 -0.63 10.74 5.20
C SER A 99 -1.77 11.75 5.32
N ILE A 100 -2.26 12.30 4.21
CA ILE A 100 -3.45 13.16 4.19
C ILE A 100 -4.70 12.37 4.59
N ALA A 101 -4.78 11.09 4.22
CA ALA A 101 -5.94 10.25 4.48
C ALA A 101 -5.92 9.58 5.86
N PHE A 102 -4.73 9.33 6.43
CA PHE A 102 -4.51 8.76 7.76
C PHE A 102 -3.48 9.62 8.50
N PRO A 103 -3.90 10.67 9.20
CA PRO A 103 -2.97 11.48 9.99
C PRO A 103 -2.32 10.70 11.15
N ALA A 104 -2.88 9.54 11.51
CA ALA A 104 -2.39 8.67 12.57
C ALA A 104 -1.53 7.49 12.07
N SER A 105 -1.34 7.32 10.75
CA SER A 105 -0.46 6.27 10.25
C SER A 105 0.99 6.69 10.38
N THR A 106 1.82 5.79 10.90
CA THR A 106 3.24 6.06 11.13
C THR A 106 3.93 6.41 9.79
N PRO A 107 4.53 7.60 9.67
CA PRO A 107 5.32 7.95 8.50
C PRO A 107 6.52 7.01 8.42
N ILE A 108 6.80 6.48 7.23
CA ILE A 108 7.83 5.46 7.01
C ILE A 108 9.25 5.96 7.25
N ASN A 109 9.46 7.28 7.36
CA ASN A 109 10.78 7.85 7.49
C ASN A 109 11.29 7.81 8.95
N VAL A 110 11.45 6.60 9.50
CA VAL A 110 12.13 6.37 10.79
C VAL A 110 13.65 6.52 10.67
N ASN A 111 14.19 6.79 9.47
CA ASN A 111 15.62 6.95 9.24
C ASN A 111 16.06 8.37 8.85
N LYS A 112 15.35 9.40 9.31
CA LYS A 112 16.04 10.65 9.65
C LYS A 112 16.43 10.55 11.12
N LYS A 113 17.50 9.79 11.39
CA LYS A 113 18.30 9.99 12.60
C LYS A 113 18.44 11.51 12.73
N LYS A 114 17.79 12.09 13.73
CA LYS A 114 18.11 13.43 14.23
C LYS A 114 19.57 13.31 14.63
N ARG A 115 20.49 13.57 13.71
CA ARG A 115 21.87 13.89 14.02
C ARG A 115 21.81 15.29 14.60
N ILE A 116 21.27 15.39 15.82
CA ILE A 116 21.67 16.42 16.75
C ILE A 116 23.10 16.03 17.09
N SER A 117 24.03 16.47 16.25
CA SER A 117 25.42 16.53 16.63
C SER A 117 25.46 17.38 17.90
N GLY A 118 25.64 16.70 19.03
CA GLY A 118 26.07 17.36 20.25
C GLY A 118 27.31 18.16 19.91
N THR A 119 27.20 19.47 20.00
CA THR A 119 28.37 20.33 20.11
C THR A 119 28.71 20.34 21.60
N SER A 120 29.64 19.45 21.92
CA SER A 120 30.72 19.59 22.90
C SER A 120 30.60 20.67 23.97
N ARG A 121 30.77 20.19 25.21
CA ARG A 121 31.30 20.92 26.37
C ARG A 121 32.48 21.83 25.98
N SER A 122 32.47 23.04 26.51
CA SER A 122 33.65 23.81 26.93
C SER A 122 33.23 24.41 28.28
N ALA A 123 33.69 23.97 29.45
CA ALA A 123 35.06 24.02 29.96
C ALA A 123 35.70 25.39 29.69
N THR A 124 35.36 26.39 30.50
CA THR A 124 36.24 26.96 31.54
C THR A 124 35.37 27.85 32.44
#